data_AF-A0AA42AUM2-F1
#
_entry.id   AF-A0AA42AUM2-F1
#
_cell.length_a   1.000
_cell.length_b   1.000
_cell.length_c   1.000
_cell.angle_alpha   90.00
_cell.angle_beta   90.00
_cell.angle_gamma   90.00
#
_symmetry.space_group_name_H-M   'P 1'
#
loop_
_entity.id
_entity.type
_entity.pdbx_description
1 polymer ?
#
loop_
_entity_poly.entity_id
_entity_poly.type
_entity_poly.pdbx_seq_one_letter_code
_entity_poly.pdbx_strand_id
1 'polypeptide(L)' 'MAAWKLIYPFIDNNTKKKFVFVDNKRLKSTLLQEINEDQLPEVYGGNKPLLPIEES' A
#
# COMPACT_ATOMS: atom_id res chain seq x y z
N MET A 1 -6.39 -8.58 12.16
CA MET A 1 -5.52 -9.72 12.54
C MET A 1 -6.14 -11.11 12.32
N ALA A 2 -7.45 -11.31 12.49
CA ALA A 2 -8.07 -12.64 12.35
C ALA A 2 -7.83 -13.29 10.98
N ALA A 3 -8.16 -12.59 9.89
CA ALA A 3 -7.89 -13.07 8.53
C ALA A 3 -6.39 -13.30 8.27
N TRP A 4 -5.53 -12.41 8.76
CA TRP A 4 -4.07 -12.56 8.59
C TRP A 4 -3.54 -13.85 9.22
N LYS A 5 -4.01 -14.23 10.41
CA LYS A 5 -3.60 -15.46 11.08
C LYS A 5 -3.99 -16.72 10.30
N LEU A 6 -5.09 -16.71 9.57
CA LEU A 6 -5.51 -17.84 8.72
C LEU A 6 -4.61 -18.00 7.48
N ILE A 7 -4.13 -16.89 6.92
CA ILE A 7 -3.30 -16.89 5.70
C ILE A 7 -1.81 -17.06 6.04
N TYR A 8 -1.36 -16.62 7.22
CA TYR A 8 0.03 -16.61 7.66
C TYR A 8 0.82 -17.93 7.49
N PRO A 9 0.23 -19.13 7.68
CA PRO A 9 0.93 -20.39 7.46
C PRO A 9 1.37 -20.61 6.01
N PHE A 10 0.70 -19.98 5.04
CA PHE A 10 0.93 -20.16 3.60
C PHE A 10 1.91 -19.14 3.01
N ILE A 11 2.43 -18.20 3.81
CA ILE A 11 3.34 -17.14 3.36
C ILE A 11 4.78 -17.51 3.74
N ASP A 12 5.72 -17.39 2.80
CA ASP A 12 7.14 -17.65 3.05
C ASP A 12 7.82 -16.54 3.91
N ASN A 13 8.99 -16.86 4.45
CA ASN A 13 9.71 -15.97 5.35
C ASN A 13 10.21 -14.67 4.69
N ASN A 14 10.52 -14.69 3.39
CA ASN A 14 10.97 -13.48 2.69
C ASN A 14 9.80 -12.52 2.49
N THR A 15 8.62 -13.04 2.13
CA THR A 15 7.40 -12.23 2.00
C THR A 15 6.96 -11.66 3.34
N LYS A 16 7.01 -12.46 4.42
CA LYS A 16 6.68 -12.00 5.79
C LYS A 16 7.51 -10.79 6.23
N LYS A 17 8.78 -10.71 5.84
CA LYS A 17 9.68 -9.58 6.18
C LYS A 17 9.35 -8.29 5.43
N LYS A 18 8.69 -8.37 4.28
CA LYS A 18 8.34 -7.21 3.44
C LYS A 18 6.96 -6.62 3.77
N PHE A 19 6.17 -7.30 4.60
CA PHE A 19 4.81 -6.89 4.92
C PHE A 19 4.80 -5.92 6.11
N VAL A 20 4.14 -4.76 5.95
CA VAL A 20 3.99 -3.75 7.01
C VAL A 20 2.52 -3.46 7.25
N PHE A 21 2.08 -3.54 8.51
CA PHE A 21 0.73 -3.13 8.90
C PHE A 21 0.70 -1.63 9.15
N VAL A 22 -0.17 -0.94 8.40
CA VAL A 22 -0.33 0.51 8.50
C VAL A 22 -1.79 0.80 8.87
N ASP A 23 -1.99 1.66 9.87
CA ASP A 23 -3.31 2.17 10.23
C ASP A 23 -3.74 3.25 9.22
N ASN A 24 -5.03 3.35 8.93
CA ASN A 24 -5.60 4.30 7.97
C ASN A 24 -5.18 5.75 8.27
N LYS A 25 -5.10 6.11 9.56
CA LYS A 25 -4.67 7.45 10.00
C LYS A 25 -3.23 7.81 9.59
N ARG A 26 -2.39 6.79 9.36
CA ARG A 26 -0.97 6.94 9.00
C ARG A 26 -0.67 6.53 7.56
N LEU A 27 -1.68 6.09 6.79
CA LEU A 27 -1.52 5.56 5.44
C LEU A 27 -0.76 6.52 4.52
N LYS A 28 -1.23 7.75 4.37
CA LYS A 28 -0.59 8.78 3.52
C LYS A 28 0.86 9.00 3.95
N SER A 29 1.10 9.29 5.23
CA SER A 29 2.43 9.62 5.74
C SER A 29 3.44 8.47 5.57
N THR A 30 2.99 7.23 5.70
CA THR A 30 3.85 6.06 5.50
C THR A 30 4.14 5.83 4.01
N LEU A 31 3.15 5.99 3.13
CA LEU A 31 3.38 5.85 1.69
C LEU A 31 4.34 6.92 1.15
N LEU A 32 4.23 8.16 1.64
CA LEU A 32 5.12 9.26 1.24
C LEU A 32 6.59 9.11 1.71
N GLN A 33 6.89 8.15 2.59
CA GLN A 33 8.28 7.83 2.95
C GLN A 33 9.01 7.07 1.84
N GLU A 34 8.25 6.32 1.02
CA GLU A 34 8.79 5.39 0.03
C GLU A 34 8.38 5.77 -1.41
N ILE A 35 7.35 6.60 -1.57
CA ILE A 35 6.76 6.99 -2.86
C ILE A 35 6.67 8.51 -2.91
N ASN A 36 7.15 9.12 -4.00
CA ASN A 36 7.02 10.55 -4.21
C ASN A 36 5.53 10.95 -4.37
N GLU A 37 5.17 12.15 -3.89
CA GLU A 37 3.77 12.59 -3.84
C GLU A 37 3.10 12.72 -5.21
N ASP A 38 3.88 13.05 -6.24
CA ASP A 38 3.46 13.14 -7.65
C ASP A 38 3.18 11.77 -8.29
N GLN A 39 3.75 10.71 -7.72
CA GLN A 39 3.54 9.33 -8.17
C GLN A 39 2.45 8.62 -7.38
N LEU A 40 2.11 9.12 -6.20
CA LEU A 40 1.09 8.55 -5.34
C LEU A 40 -0.32 8.94 -5.84
N PRO A 41 -1.24 7.99 -6.04
CA PRO A 41 -2.61 8.29 -6.43
C PRO A 41 -3.37 9.18 -5.44
N GLU A 42 -4.27 10.01 -5.95
CA GLU A 42 -5.13 10.90 -5.15
C GLU A 42 -5.95 10.15 -4.10
N VAL A 43 -6.42 8.94 -4.42
CA VAL A 43 -7.19 8.10 -3.48
C VAL A 43 -6.39 7.67 -2.25
N TYR A 44 -5.06 7.73 -2.30
CA TYR A 44 -4.15 7.48 -1.18
C TYR A 44 -3.56 8.78 -0.60
N GLY A 45 -4.01 9.94 -1.08
CA GLY A 45 -3.62 11.26 -0.63
C GLY A 45 -2.43 11.87 -1.36
N GLY A 46 -2.01 11.35 -2.51
CA GLY A 46 -1.03 12.00 -3.39
C GLY A 46 -1.68 12.88 -4.46
N ASN A 47 -0.94 13.18 -5.53
CA ASN A 47 -1.38 14.09 -6.61
C ASN A 47 -1.56 13.39 -7.96
N LYS A 48 -1.36 12.07 -8.05
CA LYS A 48 -1.47 11.35 -9.33
C LYS A 48 -2.95 11.04 -9.65
N PRO A 49 -3.51 11.60 -10.74
CA PRO A 49 -4.86 11.25 -11.15
C PRO A 49 -4.90 9.82 -11.67
N LEU A 50 -6.07 9.18 -11.53
CA LEU A 50 -6.36 7.91 -12.16
C LEU A 50 -6.84 8.18 -13.59
N LEU A 51 -6.13 7.62 -14.58
CA LEU A 51 -6.52 7.69 -15.97
C LEU A 51 -7.24 6.39 -16.35
N PRO A 52 -8.30 6.45 -17.18
CA PRO A 52 -8.86 5.27 -17.84
C PRO A 52 -7.78 4.51 -18.61
N ILE A 53 -7.90 3.18 -18.71
CA ILE A 53 -6.89 2.34 -19.37
C ILE A 53 -6.82 2.67 -20.87
N GLU A 54 -7.94 3.10 -21.45
CA GLU A 54 -8.07 3.53 -22.84
C GLU A 54 -7.27 4.81 -23.15
N GLU A 55 -6.90 5.57 -22.12
CA GLU A 55 -6.18 6.84 -22.21
C GLU A 55 -4.71 6.71 -21.75
N SER A 56 -4.23 5.49 -21.47
CA SER A 56 -2.89 5.21 -20.93
C SER A 56 -1.82 4.93 -21.98
#